data_AF-A0A844X2D4-F1
#
_entry.id   AF-A0A844X2D4-F1
#
_cell.length_a   1.000
_cell.length_b   1.000
_cell.length_c   1.000
_cell.angle_alpha   90.00
_cell.angle_beta   90.00
_cell.angle_gamma   90.00
#
_symmetry.space_group_name_H-M   'P 1'
#
loop_
_entity.id
_entity.type
_entity.pdbx_description
1 polymer ?
#
loop_
_entity_poly.entity_id
_entity_poly.type
_entity_poly.pdbx_seq_one_letter_code
_entity_poly.pdbx_strand_id
1 'polypeptide(L)'
;HCCYLLLFLVYHNNDLIKLVLISVADPENSVFDYDSPDDQVSGITTAENLKTWFENSGAKILYSINISLIDQIRGPHLTLQDLCRLNSYISPETHVVVLITAKMITNQGILTTKNHWIVWTDKLKLHNGLEITEQTAITEKVQLELFSWGKVKKWWTSKTLGEIMEYSFAAMVVSKIP
;
A
#
# COMPACT_ATOMS: atom_id res chain seq x y z
N HIS A 1 6.46 12.42 12.13
CA HIS A 1 7.17 11.55 11.18
C HIS A 1 6.18 10.64 10.47
N CYS A 2 5.69 11.04 9.30
CA CYS A 2 4.97 10.14 8.43
C CYS A 2 5.47 10.38 7.01
N CYS A 3 5.81 9.30 6.32
CA CYS A 3 6.65 9.35 5.14
C CYS A 3 5.93 8.76 3.92
N TYR A 4 5.82 9.61 2.90
CA TYR A 4 6.05 9.38 1.46
C TYR A 4 5.96 7.94 0.96
N LEU A 5 4.89 7.65 0.22
CA LEU A 5 4.76 6.42 -0.57
C LEU A 5 5.44 6.49 -1.94
N LEU A 6 5.80 7.68 -2.40
CA LEU A 6 5.99 7.88 -3.84
C LEU A 6 7.25 7.29 -4.45
N LEU A 7 8.22 6.91 -3.63
CA LEU A 7 9.56 6.64 -4.10
C LEU A 7 9.79 5.28 -4.76
N PHE A 8 8.78 4.40 -4.89
CA PHE A 8 9.06 2.98 -5.12
C PHE A 8 8.91 2.43 -6.52
N LEU A 9 8.47 3.21 -7.51
CA LEU A 9 8.07 2.62 -8.79
C LEU A 9 9.07 2.74 -9.94
N VAL A 10 10.28 3.24 -9.73
CA VAL A 10 11.29 3.31 -10.80
C VAL A 10 12.34 2.19 -10.64
N TYR A 11 12.34 1.34 -11.67
CA TYR A 11 13.10 0.11 -11.99
C TYR A 11 14.37 -0.31 -11.24
N HIS A 12 14.54 -1.64 -11.22
CA HIS A 12 15.77 -2.35 -10.90
C HIS A 12 16.51 -2.77 -12.19
N ASN A 13 17.71 -2.24 -12.41
CA ASN A 13 18.80 -2.88 -13.16
C ASN A 13 20.14 -2.54 -12.48
N ASN A 14 20.22 -2.98 -11.22
CA ASN A 14 21.46 -3.38 -10.53
C ASN A 14 22.30 -2.35 -9.79
N ASP A 15 21.73 -1.31 -9.18
CA ASP A 15 22.33 -0.69 -7.97
C ASP A 15 21.29 0.09 -7.15
N LEU A 16 20.89 -0.47 -6.01
CA LEU A 16 19.73 -0.08 -5.18
C LEU A 16 20.12 0.86 -4.01
N ILE A 17 21.05 1.79 -4.24
CA ILE A 17 21.63 2.63 -3.19
C ILE A 17 21.69 4.08 -3.69
N LYS A 18 20.69 4.88 -3.29
CA LYS A 18 20.58 6.36 -3.36
C LYS A 18 19.35 6.84 -4.14
N LEU A 19 18.17 6.62 -3.57
CA LEU A 19 17.16 7.68 -3.63
C LEU A 19 16.81 8.04 -2.19
N VAL A 20 17.58 9.01 -1.69
CA VAL A 20 17.36 9.66 -0.40
C VAL A 20 16.11 10.52 -0.56
N LEU A 21 15.15 10.31 0.34
CA LEU A 21 13.92 11.09 0.45
C LEU A 21 14.26 12.56 0.77
N ILE A 22 13.95 13.48 -0.13
CA ILE A 22 13.90 14.90 0.21
C ILE A 22 12.42 15.31 0.20
N SER A 23 11.95 15.64 1.41
CA SER A 23 10.66 16.24 1.71
C SER A 23 10.43 17.48 0.84
N VAL A 24 9.45 17.43 -0.05
CA VAL A 24 8.83 18.66 -0.56
C VAL A 24 7.41 18.63 -0.03
N ALA A 25 7.11 19.54 0.90
CA ALA A 25 5.75 19.82 1.31
C ALA A 25 4.98 20.23 0.06
N ASP A 26 3.94 19.48 -0.29
CA ASP A 26 3.10 19.79 -1.43
C ASP A 26 2.20 20.99 -1.07
N PRO A 27 2.34 22.15 -1.73
CA PRO A 27 1.47 23.29 -1.46
C PRO A 27 0.02 23.07 -1.90
N GLU A 28 -0.28 22.02 -2.70
CA GLU A 28 -1.65 21.69 -3.12
C GLU A 28 -2.45 20.90 -2.07
N ASN A 29 -1.83 20.51 -0.96
CA ASN A 29 -2.52 19.91 0.19
C ASN A 29 -3.25 20.97 1.06
N SER A 30 -3.64 22.10 0.47
CA SER A 30 -4.23 23.29 1.12
C SER A 30 -5.67 23.11 1.60
N VAL A 31 -6.19 21.88 1.65
CA VAL A 31 -7.53 21.57 2.20
C VAL A 31 -7.46 21.29 3.71
N PHE A 32 -6.26 21.05 4.25
CA PHE A 32 -6.02 20.95 5.68
C PHE A 32 -5.09 22.10 6.09
N ASP A 33 -5.58 22.99 6.94
CA ASP A 33 -4.75 24.01 7.58
C ASP A 33 -3.78 23.29 8.53
N TYR A 34 -2.48 23.44 8.27
CA TYR A 34 -1.43 22.83 9.07
C TYR A 34 -0.85 23.90 9.99
N ASP A 35 -1.50 24.13 11.12
CA ASP A 35 -1.16 25.24 12.03
C ASP A 35 0.00 24.91 13.00
N SER A 36 0.48 23.66 13.07
CA SER A 36 1.62 23.33 13.96
C SER A 36 2.47 22.12 13.54
N PRO A 37 3.81 22.15 13.76
CA PRO A 37 4.70 20.98 13.65
C PRO A 37 4.32 19.81 14.58
N ASP A 38 3.50 20.08 15.60
CA ASP A 38 3.01 19.11 16.58
C ASP A 38 1.63 18.51 16.22
N ASP A 39 1.04 18.90 15.08
CA ASP A 39 -0.18 18.27 14.58
C ASP A 39 0.11 16.82 14.16
N GLN A 40 -0.20 15.88 15.07
CA GLN A 40 -0.06 14.43 14.87
C GLN A 40 -1.04 13.86 13.82
N VAL A 41 -1.86 14.68 13.17
CA VAL A 41 -2.60 14.28 11.98
C VAL A 41 -1.69 14.46 10.77
N SER A 42 -0.70 13.57 10.67
CA SER A 42 0.00 13.34 9.42
C SER A 42 -1.03 13.21 8.29
N GLY A 43 -1.05 14.16 7.35
CA GLY A 43 -1.84 14.06 6.14
C GLY A 43 -1.57 12.73 5.45
N ILE A 44 -2.57 11.84 5.45
CA ILE A 44 -2.53 10.62 4.66
C ILE A 44 -2.44 11.08 3.21
N THR A 45 -1.43 10.64 2.46
CA THR A 45 -1.41 10.86 1.02
C THR A 45 -2.70 10.27 0.45
N THR A 46 -3.52 11.12 -0.17
CA THR A 46 -4.78 10.67 -0.77
C THR A 46 -4.48 9.75 -1.95
N ALA A 47 -5.37 8.80 -2.23
CA ALA A 47 -5.24 7.96 -3.42
C ALA A 47 -5.23 8.78 -4.73
N GLU A 48 -5.87 9.95 -4.76
CA GLU A 48 -5.87 10.87 -5.90
C GLU A 48 -4.49 11.47 -6.13
N ASN A 49 -3.84 12.01 -5.10
CA ASN A 49 -2.47 12.54 -5.22
C ASN A 49 -1.51 11.43 -5.68
N LEU A 50 -1.66 10.23 -5.11
CA LEU A 50 -0.85 9.08 -5.48
C LEU A 50 -1.03 8.69 -6.95
N LYS A 51 -2.27 8.69 -7.43
CA LYS A 51 -2.58 8.46 -8.85
C LYS A 51 -1.93 9.52 -9.74
N THR A 52 -2.13 10.80 -9.45
CA THR A 52 -1.55 11.91 -10.22
C THR A 52 -0.04 11.79 -10.33
N TRP A 53 0.61 11.46 -9.23
CA TRP A 53 2.05 11.27 -9.22
C TRP A 53 2.53 10.08 -10.06
N PHE A 54 1.81 8.95 -10.06
CA PHE A 54 2.13 7.82 -10.94
C PHE A 54 1.94 8.18 -12.42
N GLU A 55 0.85 8.88 -12.75
CA GLU A 55 0.58 9.35 -14.11
C GLU A 55 1.66 10.34 -14.59
N ASN A 56 2.07 11.29 -13.73
CA ASN A 56 3.16 12.24 -14.01
C ASN A 56 4.51 11.56 -14.19
N SER A 57 4.71 10.40 -13.56
CA SER A 57 5.92 9.59 -13.75
C SER A 57 5.87 8.74 -15.03
N GLY A 58 4.78 8.78 -15.79
CA GLY A 58 4.61 8.01 -17.03
C GLY A 58 4.02 6.61 -16.83
N ALA A 59 3.64 6.22 -15.60
CA ALA A 59 2.89 5.00 -15.36
C ALA A 59 1.41 5.18 -15.69
N LYS A 60 0.72 4.08 -15.99
CA LYS A 60 -0.72 4.02 -16.22
C LYS A 60 -1.41 3.33 -15.05
N ILE A 61 -2.54 3.86 -14.61
CA ILE A 61 -3.41 3.14 -13.67
C ILE A 61 -4.15 2.04 -14.44
N LEU A 62 -3.89 0.78 -14.10
CA LEU A 62 -4.50 -0.39 -14.74
C LEU A 62 -5.76 -0.84 -14.01
N TYR A 63 -5.81 -0.63 -12.70
CA TYR A 63 -6.93 -1.00 -11.85
C TYR A 63 -6.91 -0.19 -10.54
N SER A 64 -8.07 0.08 -9.96
CA SER A 64 -8.19 0.76 -8.67
C SER A 64 -9.46 0.34 -7.93
N ILE A 65 -9.40 0.29 -6.60
CA ILE A 65 -10.52 -0.03 -5.71
C ILE A 65 -10.52 0.92 -4.52
N ASN A 66 -11.70 1.44 -4.15
CA ASN A 66 -11.91 2.25 -2.95
C ASN A 66 -10.98 3.49 -2.87
N ILE A 67 -10.67 4.10 -4.01
CA ILE A 67 -9.74 5.24 -4.09
C ILE A 67 -10.40 6.61 -3.90
N SER A 68 -11.74 6.69 -3.85
CA SER A 68 -12.42 7.98 -3.65
C SER A 68 -12.13 8.55 -2.26
N LEU A 69 -12.24 9.87 -2.09
CA LEU A 69 -12.06 10.49 -0.78
C LEU A 69 -13.03 9.93 0.27
N ILE A 70 -14.29 9.68 -0.12
CA ILE A 70 -15.28 9.10 0.80
C ILE A 70 -14.90 7.66 1.19
N ASP A 71 -14.30 6.89 0.29
CA ASP A 71 -13.83 5.54 0.59
C ASP A 71 -12.63 5.54 1.53
N GLN A 72 -11.74 6.51 1.41
CA GLN A 72 -10.61 6.65 2.34
C GLN A 72 -11.07 7.03 3.75
N ILE A 73 -12.21 7.71 3.90
CA ILE A 73 -12.78 8.05 5.21
C ILE A 73 -13.66 6.91 5.75
N ARG A 74 -14.54 6.34 4.92
CA ARG A 74 -15.64 5.44 5.35
C ARG A 74 -15.80 4.17 4.51
N GLY A 75 -14.98 4.01 3.47
CA GLY A 75 -15.08 2.90 2.54
C GLY A 75 -14.79 1.55 3.18
N PRO A 76 -15.20 0.47 2.51
CA PRO A 76 -15.09 -0.88 3.03
C PRO A 76 -13.63 -1.36 3.11
N HIS A 77 -13.47 -2.50 3.76
CA HIS A 77 -12.24 -3.29 3.69
C HIS A 77 -12.16 -4.04 2.35
N LEU A 78 -10.95 -4.43 1.93
CA LEU A 78 -10.77 -5.30 0.78
C LEU A 78 -11.30 -6.70 1.09
N THR A 79 -12.03 -7.27 0.14
CA THR A 79 -12.57 -8.63 0.21
C THR A 79 -11.51 -9.66 -0.19
N LEU A 80 -11.76 -10.95 0.07
CA LEU A 80 -10.90 -12.03 -0.42
C LEU A 80 -10.82 -12.03 -1.96
N GLN A 81 -11.92 -11.72 -2.65
CA GLN A 81 -11.92 -11.58 -4.11
C GLN A 81 -11.02 -10.43 -4.57
N ASP A 82 -11.05 -9.29 -3.87
CA ASP A 82 -10.15 -8.17 -4.18
C ASP A 82 -8.69 -8.59 -4.01
N LEU A 83 -8.34 -9.26 -2.91
CA LEU A 83 -6.97 -9.74 -2.67
C LEU A 83 -6.51 -10.77 -3.72
N CYS A 84 -7.38 -11.70 -4.12
CA CYS A 84 -7.09 -12.66 -5.20
C CYS A 84 -6.85 -11.94 -6.54
N ARG A 85 -7.65 -10.91 -6.83
CA ARG A 85 -7.48 -10.09 -8.02
C ARG A 85 -6.19 -9.28 -7.98
N LEU A 86 -5.81 -8.69 -6.84
CA LEU A 86 -4.53 -8.00 -6.69
C LEU A 86 -3.35 -8.96 -6.89
N ASN A 87 -3.44 -10.18 -6.37
CA ASN A 87 -2.44 -11.23 -6.57
C ASN A 87 -2.20 -11.57 -8.05
N SER A 88 -3.25 -11.58 -8.88
CA SER A 88 -3.12 -11.88 -10.31
C SER A 88 -2.40 -10.79 -11.10
N TYR A 89 -2.32 -9.57 -10.53
CA TYR A 89 -1.57 -8.45 -11.09
C TYR A 89 -0.11 -8.41 -10.65
N ILE A 90 0.39 -9.30 -9.79
CA ILE A 90 1.81 -9.30 -9.43
C ILE A 90 2.64 -9.80 -10.62
N SER A 91 3.43 -8.91 -11.21
CA SER A 91 4.33 -9.20 -12.33
C SER A 91 5.48 -8.20 -12.37
N PRO A 92 6.54 -8.45 -13.15
CA PRO A 92 7.60 -7.46 -13.38
C PRO A 92 7.12 -6.17 -14.04
N GLU A 93 5.94 -6.16 -14.69
CA GLU A 93 5.42 -5.04 -15.48
C GLU A 93 4.37 -4.20 -14.75
N THR A 94 4.13 -4.50 -13.48
CA THR A 94 3.05 -3.93 -12.68
C THR A 94 3.45 -3.77 -11.22
N HIS A 95 2.84 -2.79 -10.57
CA HIS A 95 2.99 -2.56 -9.14
C HIS A 95 1.63 -2.54 -8.47
N VAL A 96 1.50 -3.35 -7.42
CA VAL A 96 0.30 -3.44 -6.60
C VAL A 96 0.52 -2.62 -5.34
N VAL A 97 -0.25 -1.54 -5.21
CA VAL A 97 -0.13 -0.56 -4.14
C VAL A 97 -1.39 -0.60 -3.29
N VAL A 98 -1.26 -0.76 -1.97
CA VAL A 98 -2.40 -1.03 -1.08
C VAL A 98 -2.38 -0.09 0.12
N LEU A 99 -3.52 0.51 0.43
CA LEU A 99 -3.74 1.30 1.64
C LEU A 99 -4.14 0.38 2.78
N ILE A 100 -3.41 0.51 3.87
CA ILE A 100 -3.51 -0.35 5.04
C ILE A 100 -3.52 0.46 6.34
N THR A 101 -3.81 -0.22 7.44
CA THR A 101 -3.40 0.26 8.77
C THR A 101 -1.95 -0.15 9.03
N ALA A 102 -1.09 0.78 9.45
CA ALA A 102 0.31 0.50 9.81
C ALA A 102 0.46 -0.62 10.87
N LYS A 103 -0.56 -0.79 11.73
CA LYS A 103 -0.69 -1.88 12.71
C LYS A 103 -0.53 -3.25 12.08
N MET A 104 -0.91 -3.42 10.80
CA MET A 104 -0.68 -4.66 10.08
C MET A 104 0.80 -5.03 10.14
N ILE A 105 1.72 -4.07 9.92
CA ILE A 105 3.19 -4.24 9.91
C ILE A 105 3.82 -4.25 11.29
N THR A 106 3.54 -3.27 12.12
CA THR A 106 4.36 -3.02 13.30
C THR A 106 3.88 -3.78 14.54
N ASN A 107 2.67 -4.37 14.51
CA ASN A 107 1.95 -4.83 15.72
C ASN A 107 1.91 -3.77 16.85
N GLN A 108 2.26 -2.52 16.54
CA GLN A 108 2.38 -1.38 17.45
C GLN A 108 1.42 -0.29 16.97
N GLY A 109 0.71 0.32 17.92
CA GLY A 109 -0.29 1.35 17.65
C GLY A 109 -1.69 0.93 18.09
N ILE A 110 -2.37 1.86 18.76
CA ILE A 110 -3.74 1.70 19.27
C ILE A 110 -4.78 1.95 18.15
N LEU A 111 -4.38 2.62 17.08
CA LEU A 111 -5.27 3.14 16.05
C LEU A 111 -5.46 2.14 14.91
N THR A 112 -6.72 1.86 14.59
CA THR A 112 -7.20 1.08 13.42
C THR A 112 -7.40 1.96 12.19
N THR A 113 -6.81 3.15 12.17
CA THR A 113 -7.03 4.14 11.10
C THR A 113 -6.26 3.76 9.84
N LYS A 114 -6.89 3.97 8.67
CA LYS A 114 -6.24 3.81 7.36
C LYS A 114 -5.16 4.87 7.27
N ASN A 115 -3.88 4.52 7.22
CA ASN A 115 -2.84 5.53 7.40
C ASN A 115 -1.52 5.25 6.69
N HIS A 116 -1.41 4.11 6.00
CA HIS A 116 -0.14 3.70 5.46
C HIS A 116 -0.33 2.97 4.15
N TRP A 117 0.35 3.41 3.12
CA TRP A 117 0.37 2.70 1.87
C TRP A 117 1.59 1.78 1.78
N ILE A 118 1.46 0.68 1.06
CA ILE A 118 2.50 -0.33 0.86
C ILE A 118 2.56 -0.75 -0.61
N VAL A 119 3.67 -1.35 -1.02
CA VAL A 119 3.80 -1.96 -2.35
C VAL A 119 4.10 -3.44 -2.17
N TRP A 120 3.29 -4.31 -2.76
CA TRP A 120 3.54 -5.75 -2.76
C TRP A 120 4.72 -6.06 -3.70
N THR A 121 5.71 -6.80 -3.23
CA THR A 121 6.88 -7.21 -4.03
C THR A 121 6.81 -8.68 -4.46
N ASP A 122 5.94 -9.46 -3.83
CA ASP A 122 5.60 -10.83 -4.21
C ASP A 122 4.09 -11.06 -4.01
N LYS A 123 3.56 -12.19 -4.46
CA LYS A 123 2.17 -12.59 -4.21
C LYS A 123 1.92 -12.86 -2.73
N LEU A 124 0.73 -12.50 -2.27
CA LEU A 124 0.17 -12.96 -1.00
C LEU A 124 -0.06 -14.47 -1.07
N LYS A 125 0.67 -15.22 -0.25
CA LYS A 125 0.65 -16.69 -0.25
C LYS A 125 0.24 -17.20 1.11
N LEU A 126 -0.30 -18.42 1.14
CA LEU A 126 -0.34 -19.24 2.34
C LEU A 126 1.08 -19.47 2.88
N HIS A 127 1.18 -19.81 4.16
CA HIS A 127 2.48 -20.10 4.78
C HIS A 127 3.21 -21.28 4.10
N ASN A 128 2.45 -22.24 3.56
CA ASN A 128 2.98 -23.37 2.79
C ASN A 128 3.44 -23.00 1.36
N GLY A 129 3.33 -21.72 0.96
CA GLY A 129 3.78 -21.21 -0.33
C GLY A 129 2.73 -21.23 -1.45
N LEU A 130 1.57 -21.84 -1.23
CA LEU A 130 0.48 -21.82 -2.21
C LEU A 130 -0.17 -20.44 -2.29
N GLU A 131 -0.67 -20.06 -3.45
CA GLU A 131 -1.42 -18.83 -3.62
C GLU A 131 -2.77 -18.91 -2.91
N ILE A 132 -3.25 -17.78 -2.37
CA ILE A 132 -4.62 -17.69 -1.88
C ILE A 132 -5.61 -17.78 -3.04
N THR A 133 -6.78 -18.34 -2.75
CA THR A 133 -7.92 -18.43 -3.67
C THR A 133 -9.18 -17.93 -2.96
N GLU A 134 -10.26 -17.71 -3.71
CA GLU A 134 -11.56 -17.31 -3.14
C GLU A 134 -12.17 -18.36 -2.19
N GLN A 135 -11.63 -19.58 -2.15
CA GLN A 135 -12.04 -20.67 -1.24
C GLN A 135 -11.11 -20.80 -0.02
N THR A 136 -10.06 -19.99 0.06
CA THR A 136 -9.13 -20.02 1.19
C THR A 136 -9.85 -19.57 2.47
N ALA A 137 -9.75 -20.38 3.53
CA ALA A 137 -10.35 -20.05 4.80
C ALA A 137 -9.70 -18.82 5.42
N ILE A 138 -10.51 -17.89 5.96
CA ILE A 138 -10.01 -16.64 6.56
C ILE A 138 -9.08 -16.86 7.77
N THR A 139 -9.10 -18.06 8.36
CA THR A 139 -8.24 -18.46 9.48
C THR A 139 -6.84 -18.90 9.04
N GLU A 140 -6.63 -19.14 7.74
CA GLU A 140 -5.34 -19.58 7.21
C GLU A 140 -4.27 -18.52 7.41
N LYS A 141 -3.07 -18.97 7.79
CA LYS A 141 -1.91 -18.10 7.93
C LYS A 141 -1.30 -17.79 6.57
N VAL A 142 -1.03 -16.53 6.35
CA VAL A 142 -0.48 -16.01 5.10
C VAL A 142 0.88 -15.37 5.30
N GLN A 143 1.53 -15.04 4.19
CA GLN A 143 2.80 -14.34 4.14
C GLN A 143 2.83 -13.44 2.91
N LEU A 144 3.47 -12.28 3.05
CA LEU A 144 3.65 -11.34 1.95
C LEU A 144 5.03 -10.70 2.05
N GLU A 145 5.72 -10.61 0.91
CA GLU A 145 6.85 -9.70 0.78
C GLU A 145 6.34 -8.35 0.25
N LEU A 146 6.72 -7.28 0.93
CA LEU A 146 6.31 -5.94 0.56
C LEU A 146 7.37 -4.92 0.94
N PHE A 147 7.27 -3.78 0.27
CA PHE A 147 8.00 -2.57 0.60
C PHE A 147 7.19 -1.68 1.55
N SER A 148 7.86 -1.22 2.60
CA SER A 148 7.35 -0.22 3.53
C SER A 148 8.51 0.49 4.24
N TRP A 149 8.38 1.79 4.53
CA TRP A 149 9.38 2.61 5.24
C TRP A 149 10.82 2.43 4.74
N GLY A 150 11.01 2.44 3.42
CA GLY A 150 12.35 2.36 2.83
C GLY A 150 12.97 0.95 2.84
N LYS A 151 12.22 -0.10 3.20
CA LYS A 151 12.73 -1.47 3.29
C LYS A 151 11.78 -2.47 2.65
N VAL A 152 12.34 -3.37 1.84
CA VAL A 152 11.67 -4.62 1.43
C VAL A 152 11.96 -5.66 2.49
N LYS A 153 10.92 -6.29 3.03
CA LYS A 153 11.07 -7.47 3.90
C LYS A 153 9.93 -8.44 3.64
N LYS A 154 10.13 -9.68 4.04
CA LYS A 154 9.03 -10.60 4.26
C LYS A 154 8.35 -10.23 5.57
N TRP A 155 7.12 -9.73 5.47
CA TRP A 155 6.34 -9.31 6.62
C TRP A 155 5.27 -10.38 6.94
N TRP A 156 4.84 -10.42 8.21
CA TRP A 156 3.64 -11.12 8.68
C TRP A 156 3.57 -12.63 8.52
N THR A 157 4.64 -13.36 8.80
CA THR A 157 4.62 -14.84 8.79
C THR A 157 3.63 -15.48 9.78
N SER A 158 2.92 -14.68 10.59
CA SER A 158 1.97 -15.14 11.62
C SER A 158 0.54 -14.64 11.46
N LYS A 159 0.21 -13.80 10.47
CA LYS A 159 -1.13 -13.20 10.32
C LYS A 159 -2.08 -14.11 9.57
N THR A 160 -3.37 -14.08 9.94
CA THR A 160 -4.41 -14.78 9.18
C THR A 160 -4.88 -13.96 7.99
N LEU A 161 -5.45 -14.62 7.00
CA LEU A 161 -6.09 -13.96 5.86
C LEU A 161 -7.17 -12.95 6.30
N GLY A 162 -7.96 -13.29 7.32
CA GLY A 162 -8.97 -12.40 7.90
C GLY A 162 -8.36 -11.13 8.49
N GLU A 163 -7.21 -11.22 9.17
CA GLU A 163 -6.49 -10.03 9.66
C GLU A 163 -5.97 -9.16 8.50
N ILE A 164 -5.49 -9.77 7.41
CA ILE A 164 -5.05 -9.00 6.23
C ILE A 164 -6.22 -8.24 5.61
N MET A 165 -7.39 -8.87 5.51
CA MET A 165 -8.61 -8.23 5.02
C MET A 165 -9.04 -7.09 5.96
N GLU A 166 -9.05 -7.31 7.28
CA GLU A 166 -9.38 -6.29 8.29
C GLU A 166 -8.49 -5.04 8.18
N TYR A 167 -7.22 -5.19 7.79
CA TYR A 167 -6.29 -4.07 7.72
C TYR A 167 -6.03 -3.52 6.32
N SER A 168 -6.75 -3.98 5.30
CA SER A 168 -6.60 -3.51 3.91
C SER A 168 -7.85 -2.80 3.43
N PHE A 169 -7.72 -1.64 2.79
CA PHE A 169 -8.87 -0.77 2.52
C PHE A 169 -9.03 -0.32 1.07
N ALA A 170 -7.93 0.06 0.43
CA ALA A 170 -7.94 0.57 -0.94
C ALA A 170 -6.72 0.05 -1.67
N ALA A 171 -6.79 -0.02 -2.99
CA ALA A 171 -5.66 -0.47 -3.79
C ALA A 171 -5.66 0.17 -5.17
N MET A 172 -4.47 0.20 -5.76
CA MET A 172 -4.27 0.50 -7.16
C MET A 172 -3.21 -0.41 -7.76
N VAL A 173 -3.41 -0.77 -9.00
CA VAL A 173 -2.44 -1.47 -9.83
C VAL A 173 -2.01 -0.48 -10.88
N VAL A 174 -0.71 -0.26 -10.94
CA VAL A 174 -0.13 0.66 -11.91
C VAL A 174 0.87 -0.10 -12.77
N SER A 175 0.98 0.32 -14.03
CA SER A 175 2.05 -0.18 -14.88
C SER A 175 3.40 0.21 -14.28
N LYS A 176 4.42 -0.52 -14.69
CA LYS A 176 5.79 -0.09 -14.52
C LYS A 176 5.98 1.35 -15.00
N ILE A 177 6.76 2.12 -14.27
CA ILE A 177 7.22 3.42 -14.74
C ILE A 177 8.26 3.18 -15.84
N PRO A 178 8.10 3.80 -17.03
CA PRO A 178 9.05 3.71 -18.14
C PRO A 178 10.48 4.15 -17.81
#